data_AF-A0A645FK12-F1
#
_entry.id   AF-A0A645FK12-F1
#
_cell.length_a   1.000
_cell.length_b   1.000
_cell.length_c   1.000
_cell.angle_alpha   90.00
_cell.angle_beta   90.00
_cell.angle_gamma   90.00
#
_symmetry.space_group_name_H-M   'P 1'
#
loop_
_entity.id
_entity.type
_entity.pdbx_description
1 polymer ?
#
loop_
_entity_poly.entity_id
_entity_poly.type
_entity_poly.pdbx_seq_one_letter_code
_entity_poly.pdbx_strand_id
1 'polypeptide(L)'
;MDVPIILVQQNSIPQPIQNFILSNRGKNYFIVGSTRTVSENVEAQIRNSITGTIHRISGNDPYTIAINFARYQSPVDDFGWKHNTRNGWAFSFGELSKWHHLISSVMFAHLSKHTPLLLVDRNSMPASVREYVTSVNPSKEMAHMPPYMHSYILGSFSDISHETQVAVEEVMDIMSKMEH
;
A
#
# COMPACT_ATOMS: atom_id res chain seq x y z
N MET A 1 17.46 2.14 0.14
CA MET A 1 17.25 3.09 -0.97
C MET A 1 16.25 4.10 -0.47
N ASP A 2 16.63 5.37 -0.41
CA ASP A 2 15.75 6.41 0.12
C ASP A 2 14.98 7.04 -1.04
N VAL A 3 13.65 6.95 -0.98
CA VAL A 3 12.76 7.49 -2.02
C VAL A 3 11.96 8.63 -1.39
N PRO A 4 12.24 9.90 -1.74
CA PRO A 4 11.52 11.03 -1.19
C PRO A 4 10.09 11.08 -1.73
N ILE A 5 9.15 11.48 -0.89
CA ILE A 5 7.77 11.80 -1.30
C ILE A 5 7.74 13.25 -1.78
N ILE A 6 7.29 13.46 -3.01
CA ILE A 6 7.08 14.79 -3.61
C ILE A 6 5.60 15.02 -3.88
N LEU A 7 5.12 16.23 -3.61
CA LEU A 7 3.71 16.58 -3.77
C LEU A 7 3.49 17.42 -5.02
N VAL A 8 2.48 17.05 -5.81
CA VAL A 8 2.04 17.80 -7.00
C VAL A 8 0.58 18.20 -6.82
N GLN A 9 0.12 19.15 -7.63
CA GLN A 9 -1.32 19.40 -7.75
C GLN A 9 -1.92 18.41 -8.77
N GLN A 10 -3.24 18.27 -8.75
CA GLN A 10 -3.95 17.37 -9.67
C GLN A 10 -3.58 17.61 -11.14
N ASN A 11 -3.49 18.88 -11.54
CA ASN A 11 -3.33 19.28 -12.93
C ASN A 11 -2.05 20.10 -13.19
N SER A 12 -1.19 20.27 -12.18
CA SER A 12 0.03 21.07 -12.32
C SER A 12 1.17 20.58 -11.41
N ILE A 13 2.40 20.85 -11.83
CA ILE A 13 3.60 20.59 -11.03
C ILE A 13 4.08 21.95 -10.50
N PRO A 14 4.13 22.17 -9.17
CA PRO A 14 4.68 23.40 -8.61
C PRO A 14 6.14 23.63 -9.04
N GLN A 15 6.54 24.88 -9.26
CA GLN A 15 7.88 25.22 -9.75
C GLN A 15 9.04 24.59 -8.95
N PRO A 16 9.02 24.56 -7.60
CA PRO A 16 10.08 23.89 -6.84
C PRO A 16 10.23 22.40 -7.18
N ILE A 17 9.11 21.72 -7.47
CA ILE A 17 9.10 20.30 -7.83
C ILE A 17 9.57 20.09 -9.27
N GLN A 18 9.23 20.99 -10.19
CA GLN A 18 9.80 20.96 -11.55
C GLN A 18 11.33 21.07 -11.51
N ASN A 19 11.85 22.01 -10.73
CA ASN A 19 13.29 22.19 -10.56
C ASN A 19 13.94 20.92 -9.98
N PHE A 20 13.31 20.32 -8.95
CA PHE A 20 13.78 19.04 -8.39
C PHE A 20 13.84 17.92 -9.43
N ILE A 21 12.81 17.78 -10.27
CA ILE A 21 12.77 16.77 -11.34
C ILE A 21 13.89 17.01 -12.36
N LEU A 22 14.10 18.27 -12.76
CA LEU A 22 15.13 18.66 -13.73
C LEU A 22 16.56 18.47 -13.19
N SER A 23 16.77 18.58 -11.89
CA SER A 23 18.05 18.24 -11.27
C SER A 23 18.26 16.72 -11.12
N ASN A 24 17.20 15.92 -11.25
CA ASN A 24 17.19 14.46 -11.02
C ASN A 24 16.63 13.67 -12.22
N ARG A 25 16.94 14.10 -13.45
CA ARG A 25 16.35 13.54 -14.69
C ARG A 25 16.63 12.05 -14.88
N GLY A 26 17.78 11.56 -14.39
CA GLY A 26 18.16 10.15 -14.50
C GLY A 26 17.47 9.21 -13.51
N LYS A 27 16.58 9.71 -12.64
CA LYS A 27 15.88 8.88 -11.64
C LYS A 27 14.56 8.32 -12.18
N ASN A 28 14.13 7.21 -11.59
CA ASN A 28 12.79 6.67 -11.79
C ASN A 28 11.80 7.39 -10.87
N TYR A 29 10.58 7.61 -11.37
CA TYR A 29 9.51 8.27 -10.65
C TYR A 29 8.31 7.33 -10.54
N PHE A 30 7.62 7.40 -9.40
CA PHE A 30 6.44 6.59 -9.15
C PHE A 30 5.29 7.51 -8.74
N ILE A 31 4.15 7.39 -9.42
CA ILE A 31 2.91 8.06 -9.02
C ILE A 31 2.07 7.06 -8.26
N VAL A 32 1.78 7.34 -6.98
CA VAL A 32 0.79 6.59 -6.20
C VAL A 32 -0.52 7.37 -6.26
N GLY A 33 -1.50 6.85 -7.01
CA GLY A 33 -2.79 7.51 -7.19
C GLY A 33 -3.36 7.44 -8.60
N SER A 34 -4.67 7.63 -8.69
CA SER A 34 -5.41 7.62 -9.95
C SER A 34 -5.22 8.90 -10.78
N THR A 35 -5.72 8.90 -12.01
CA THR A 35 -5.76 10.10 -12.87
C THR A 35 -6.67 11.20 -12.31
N ARG A 36 -7.57 10.87 -11.37
CA ARG A 36 -8.38 11.85 -10.63
C ARG A 36 -7.58 12.64 -9.59
N THR A 37 -6.45 12.10 -9.10
CA THR A 37 -5.61 12.76 -8.08
C THR A 37 -4.34 13.35 -8.67
N VAL A 38 -3.77 12.70 -9.69
CA VAL A 38 -2.64 13.21 -10.48
C VAL A 38 -2.95 12.93 -11.94
N SER A 39 -3.27 13.95 -12.71
CA SER A 39 -3.73 13.80 -14.10
C SER A 39 -2.67 13.21 -15.03
N GLU A 40 -3.12 12.72 -16.18
CA GLU A 40 -2.24 12.23 -17.25
C GLU A 40 -1.34 13.33 -17.80
N ASN A 41 -1.81 14.58 -17.79
CA ASN A 41 -1.00 15.74 -18.18
C ASN A 41 0.21 15.92 -17.26
N VAL A 42 0.03 15.81 -15.94
CA VAL A 42 1.15 15.87 -14.98
C VAL A 42 2.14 14.72 -15.23
N GLU A 43 1.63 13.50 -15.43
CA GLU A 43 2.47 12.34 -15.74
C GLU A 43 3.27 12.53 -17.04
N ALA A 44 2.64 13.06 -18.09
CA ALA A 44 3.31 13.36 -19.35
C ALA A 44 4.37 14.45 -19.22
N GLN A 45 4.11 15.50 -18.43
CA GLN A 45 5.10 16.54 -18.14
C GLN A 45 6.34 15.97 -17.45
N ILE A 46 6.16 15.09 -16.45
CA ILE A 46 7.29 14.43 -15.78
C ILE A 46 8.03 13.54 -16.78
N ARG A 47 7.31 12.69 -17.53
CA ARG A 47 7.87 11.79 -18.54
C ARG A 47 8.76 12.53 -19.54
N ASN A 48 8.31 13.68 -20.03
CA ASN A 48 9.06 14.48 -21.01
C ASN A 48 10.26 15.21 -20.39
N SER A 49 10.29 15.38 -19.07
CA SER A 49 11.35 16.09 -18.35
C SER A 49 12.50 15.17 -17.91
N ILE A 50 12.29 13.85 -17.89
CA ILE A 50 13.23 12.86 -17.35
C ILE A 50 13.85 11.99 -18.44
N THR A 51 14.97 11.34 -18.12
CA THR A 51 15.58 10.27 -18.92
C THR A 51 15.40 8.89 -18.29
N GLY A 52 14.99 8.83 -17.01
CA GLY A 52 14.55 7.61 -16.35
C GLY A 52 13.12 7.22 -16.73
N THR A 53 12.51 6.35 -15.93
CA THR A 53 11.14 5.87 -16.15
C THR A 53 10.14 6.52 -15.22
N ILE A 54 8.87 6.48 -15.60
CA ILE A 54 7.76 6.85 -14.73
C ILE A 54 6.69 5.76 -14.75
N HIS A 55 6.31 5.29 -13.57
CA HIS A 55 5.31 4.25 -13.38
C HIS A 55 4.19 4.74 -12.46
N ARG A 56 2.95 4.40 -12.79
CA ARG A 56 1.78 4.73 -11.96
C ARG A 56 1.25 3.48 -11.26
N ILE A 57 1.10 3.59 -9.95
CA ILE A 57 0.43 2.65 -9.07
C ILE A 57 -0.99 3.19 -8.84
N SER A 58 -1.92 2.76 -9.70
CA SER A 58 -3.29 3.29 -9.77
C SER A 58 -4.30 2.30 -9.18
N GLY A 59 -5.55 2.74 -9.05
CA GLY A 59 -6.71 1.95 -8.64
C GLY A 59 -8.00 2.76 -8.78
N ASN A 60 -9.14 2.07 -8.74
CA ASN A 60 -10.46 2.70 -8.90
C ASN A 60 -10.91 3.45 -7.64
N ASP A 61 -10.33 3.13 -6.49
CA ASP A 61 -10.63 3.68 -5.17
C ASP A 61 -9.37 3.62 -4.27
N PRO A 62 -9.35 4.32 -3.13
CA PRO A 62 -8.21 4.32 -2.21
C PRO A 62 -7.80 2.93 -1.71
N TYR A 63 -8.75 2.03 -1.48
CA TYR A 63 -8.48 0.65 -1.03
C TYR A 63 -7.68 -0.12 -2.08
N THR A 64 -8.12 -0.05 -3.33
CA THR A 64 -7.45 -0.67 -4.48
C THR A 64 -6.07 -0.07 -4.72
N ILE A 65 -5.90 1.25 -4.55
CA ILE A 65 -4.58 1.90 -4.64
C ILE A 65 -3.64 1.35 -3.55
N ALA A 66 -4.10 1.26 -2.30
CA ALA A 66 -3.32 0.72 -1.19
C ALA A 66 -2.92 -0.74 -1.42
N ILE A 67 -3.86 -1.57 -1.89
CA ILE A 67 -3.62 -2.96 -2.29
C ILE A 67 -2.58 -3.06 -3.41
N ASN A 68 -2.72 -2.23 -4.45
CA ASN A 68 -1.81 -2.23 -5.59
C ASN A 68 -0.41 -1.77 -5.19
N PHE A 69 -0.31 -0.84 -4.24
CA PHE A 69 0.98 -0.46 -3.69
C PHE A 69 1.60 -1.57 -2.85
N ALA A 70 0.84 -2.23 -1.98
CA ALA A 70 1.30 -3.34 -1.15
C ALA A 70 1.86 -4.53 -1.98
N ARG A 71 1.28 -4.82 -3.14
CA ARG A 71 1.80 -5.86 -4.05
C ARG A 71 2.86 -5.35 -5.02
N TYR A 72 3.09 -4.04 -5.11
CA TYR A 72 3.89 -3.47 -6.18
C TYR A 72 5.33 -3.95 -6.10
N GLN A 73 5.86 -4.33 -7.25
CA GLN A 73 7.25 -4.61 -7.49
C GLN A 73 7.66 -3.81 -8.72
N SER A 74 8.60 -2.88 -8.54
CA SER A 74 9.14 -2.11 -9.65
C SER A 74 9.81 -3.04 -10.68
N PRO A 75 9.57 -2.85 -11.98
CA PRO A 75 10.24 -3.63 -13.03
C PRO A 75 11.65 -3.11 -13.34
N VAL A 76 12.03 -1.93 -12.82
CA VAL A 76 13.25 -1.21 -13.20
C VAL A 76 14.26 -1.07 -12.07
N ASP A 77 13.84 -1.28 -10.82
CA ASP A 77 14.67 -1.16 -9.62
C ASP A 77 14.04 -1.94 -8.45
N ASP A 78 14.60 -1.77 -7.25
CA ASP A 78 14.15 -2.46 -6.04
C ASP A 78 12.95 -1.82 -5.33
N PHE A 79 12.31 -0.81 -5.92
CA PHE A 79 11.18 -0.14 -5.30
C PHE A 79 9.93 -1.03 -5.21
N GLY A 80 9.17 -0.86 -4.13
CA GLY A 80 7.91 -1.56 -3.88
C GLY A 80 7.96 -2.58 -2.75
N TRP A 81 6.80 -2.90 -2.20
CA TRP A 81 6.62 -3.80 -1.06
C TRP A 81 6.80 -5.28 -1.42
N LYS A 82 6.49 -5.66 -2.67
CA LYS A 82 6.62 -7.04 -3.17
C LYS A 82 5.81 -8.07 -2.35
N HIS A 83 4.74 -7.65 -1.65
CA HIS A 83 3.80 -8.58 -0.98
C HIS A 83 2.83 -9.15 -2.03
N ASN A 84 3.38 -9.96 -2.94
CA ASN A 84 2.69 -10.51 -4.11
C ASN A 84 2.80 -12.03 -4.24
N THR A 85 3.37 -12.72 -3.24
CA THR A 85 3.46 -14.19 -3.19
C THR A 85 2.73 -14.76 -1.97
N ARG A 86 2.52 -16.08 -1.95
CA ARG A 86 1.92 -16.83 -0.83
C ARG A 86 2.93 -17.19 0.25
N ASN A 87 3.66 -16.19 0.75
CA ASN A 87 4.70 -16.38 1.75
C ASN A 87 4.28 -15.97 3.15
N GLY A 88 3.04 -15.48 3.32
CA GLY A 88 2.61 -14.88 4.58
C GLY A 88 3.32 -13.54 4.85
N TRP A 89 2.53 -12.50 5.03
CA TRP A 89 3.00 -11.13 5.18
C TRP A 89 2.37 -10.45 6.38
N ALA A 90 2.95 -9.33 6.75
CA ALA A 90 2.39 -8.47 7.77
C ALA A 90 1.80 -7.21 7.16
N PHE A 91 0.72 -6.71 7.74
CA PHE A 91 -0.04 -5.57 7.24
C PHE A 91 -0.42 -4.63 8.39
N SER A 92 -0.51 -3.34 8.10
CA SER A 92 -1.19 -2.39 8.98
C SER A 92 -2.56 -2.08 8.38
N PHE A 93 -3.60 -2.04 9.19
CA PHE A 93 -4.96 -1.70 8.78
C PHE A 93 -5.39 -0.40 9.45
N GLY A 94 -6.00 0.50 8.69
CA GLY A 94 -6.53 1.73 9.25
C GLY A 94 -7.77 2.22 8.50
N GLU A 95 -8.56 3.05 9.18
CA GLU A 95 -9.81 3.56 8.64
C GLU A 95 -9.56 4.76 7.71
N LEU A 96 -10.15 4.75 6.52
CA LEU A 96 -9.89 5.73 5.46
C LEU A 96 -10.19 7.19 5.86
N SER A 97 -11.31 7.43 6.55
CA SER A 97 -11.69 8.78 7.02
C SER A 97 -10.82 9.28 8.18
N LYS A 98 -10.16 8.38 8.91
CA LYS A 98 -9.26 8.68 10.04
C LYS A 98 -7.79 8.82 9.62
N TRP A 99 -7.52 9.62 8.59
CA TRP A 99 -6.18 9.80 8.01
C TRP A 99 -5.07 10.15 9.04
N HIS A 100 -5.41 10.84 10.12
CA HIS A 100 -4.45 11.22 11.17
C HIS A 100 -3.97 10.02 11.99
N HIS A 101 -4.78 8.97 12.16
CA HIS A 101 -4.32 7.70 12.73
C HIS A 101 -3.42 6.96 11.76
N LEU A 102 -3.64 7.09 10.45
CA LEU A 102 -2.84 6.41 9.43
C LEU A 102 -1.38 6.86 9.43
N ILE A 103 -1.07 8.06 9.94
CA ILE A 103 0.33 8.53 10.05
C ILE A 103 1.17 7.59 10.91
N SER A 104 0.59 6.94 11.94
CA SER A 104 1.34 5.98 12.75
C SER A 104 1.74 4.73 11.97
N SER A 105 1.13 4.45 10.81
CA SER A 105 1.52 3.35 9.94
C SER A 105 2.96 3.49 9.44
N VAL A 106 3.48 4.72 9.34
CA VAL A 106 4.86 4.98 8.89
C VAL A 106 5.88 4.34 9.83
N MET A 107 5.59 4.25 11.13
CA MET A 107 6.47 3.55 12.07
C MET A 107 6.49 2.04 11.79
N PHE A 108 5.32 1.42 11.61
CA PHE A 108 5.20 -0.02 11.33
C PHE A 108 5.63 -0.42 9.91
N ALA A 109 5.69 0.53 8.98
CA ALA A 109 6.28 0.37 7.66
C ALA A 109 7.80 0.12 7.73
N HIS A 110 8.46 0.66 8.76
CA HIS A 110 9.91 0.57 8.95
C HIS A 110 10.35 -0.35 10.10
N LEU A 111 9.47 -0.69 11.03
CA LEU A 111 9.79 -1.53 12.18
C LEU A 111 9.42 -3.00 11.95
N SER A 112 10.45 -3.86 12.09
CA SER A 112 10.51 -5.33 12.29
C SER A 112 9.63 -6.29 11.46
N LYS A 113 8.69 -5.81 10.62
CA LYS A 113 7.85 -6.65 9.74
C LYS A 113 7.47 -6.01 8.41
N HIS A 114 7.90 -4.76 8.14
CA HIS A 114 7.69 -4.07 6.87
C HIS A 114 6.22 -4.09 6.43
N THR A 115 5.35 -3.47 7.22
CA THR A 115 3.90 -3.61 7.05
C THR A 115 3.32 -2.50 6.15
N PRO A 116 2.94 -2.79 4.88
CA PRO A 116 2.22 -1.82 4.08
C PRO A 116 0.84 -1.54 4.71
N LEU A 117 0.40 -0.30 4.56
CA LEU A 117 -0.92 0.14 4.99
C LEU A 117 -1.98 -0.36 4.02
N LEU A 118 -2.96 -1.09 4.54
CA LEU A 118 -4.23 -1.40 3.91
C LEU A 118 -5.34 -0.59 4.59
N LEU A 119 -6.39 -0.30 3.83
CA LEU A 119 -7.49 0.55 4.27
C LEU A 119 -8.73 -0.29 4.53
N VAL A 120 -9.51 0.10 5.54
CA VAL A 120 -10.82 -0.46 5.85
C VAL A 120 -11.83 0.67 6.09
N ASP A 121 -13.11 0.32 6.13
CA ASP A 121 -14.15 1.22 6.64
C ASP A 121 -14.38 0.96 8.12
N ARG A 122 -15.02 1.91 8.81
CA ARG A 122 -15.37 1.73 10.24
C ARG A 122 -16.13 0.45 10.52
N ASN A 123 -17.09 0.10 9.67
CA ASN A 123 -18.05 -0.99 9.89
C ASN A 123 -17.92 -2.14 8.88
N SER A 124 -16.91 -2.12 8.02
CA SER A 124 -16.71 -3.19 7.05
C SER A 124 -15.28 -3.28 6.54
N MET A 125 -14.83 -4.51 6.30
CA MET A 125 -13.66 -4.79 5.48
C MET A 125 -14.09 -4.93 4.00
N PRO A 126 -13.60 -4.05 3.09
CA PRO A 126 -13.92 -4.17 1.68
C PRO A 126 -13.52 -5.52 1.10
N ALA A 127 -14.34 -6.06 0.19
CA ALA A 127 -14.12 -7.38 -0.40
C ALA A 127 -12.75 -7.47 -1.10
N SER A 128 -12.34 -6.42 -1.82
CA SER A 128 -11.03 -6.35 -2.48
C SER A 128 -9.85 -6.52 -1.52
N VAL A 129 -9.95 -5.97 -0.31
CA VAL A 129 -8.91 -6.08 0.72
C VAL A 129 -8.90 -7.49 1.30
N ARG A 130 -10.08 -8.05 1.59
CA ARG A 130 -10.22 -9.45 2.04
C ARG A 130 -9.62 -10.44 1.04
N GLU A 131 -9.97 -10.29 -0.23
CA GLU A 131 -9.49 -11.13 -1.32
C GLU A 131 -7.97 -11.01 -1.48
N TYR A 132 -7.42 -9.80 -1.43
CA TYR A 132 -5.99 -9.58 -1.51
C TYR A 132 -5.23 -10.25 -0.37
N VAL A 133 -5.63 -10.00 0.89
CA VAL A 133 -4.96 -10.59 2.06
C VAL A 133 -5.02 -12.12 1.98
N THR A 134 -6.18 -12.68 1.66
CA THR A 134 -6.35 -14.12 1.47
C THR A 134 -5.47 -14.68 0.35
N SER A 135 -5.28 -13.92 -0.74
CA SER A 135 -4.50 -14.36 -1.91
C SER A 135 -3.01 -14.55 -1.61
N VAL A 136 -2.49 -13.86 -0.59
CA VAL A 136 -1.09 -13.88 -0.17
C VAL A 136 -0.85 -14.72 1.09
N ASN A 137 -1.91 -15.34 1.63
CA ASN A 137 -1.78 -16.31 2.71
C ASN A 137 -0.92 -17.51 2.26
N PRO A 138 -0.07 -18.03 3.16
CA PRO A 138 0.77 -19.19 2.88
C PRO A 138 -0.07 -20.45 2.67
N SER A 139 0.48 -21.39 1.90
CA SER A 139 -0.16 -22.70 1.67
C SER A 139 -0.14 -23.57 2.93
N LYS A 140 -1.10 -24.49 3.04
CA LYS A 140 -1.22 -25.44 4.16
C LYS A 140 0.04 -26.28 4.40
N GLU A 141 0.81 -26.58 3.34
CA GLU A 141 2.03 -27.40 3.42
C GLU A 141 3.21 -26.67 4.09
N MET A 142 3.21 -25.34 4.10
CA MET A 142 4.26 -24.53 4.74
C MET A 142 3.98 -24.25 6.22
N ALA A 143 2.89 -24.78 6.79
CA ALA A 143 2.37 -24.40 8.10
C ALA A 143 3.23 -24.82 9.31
N HIS A 144 4.19 -25.76 9.14
CA HIS A 144 5.09 -26.20 10.20
C HIS A 144 6.32 -25.30 10.40
N MET A 145 6.47 -24.26 9.57
CA MET A 145 7.46 -23.21 9.74
C MET A 145 6.74 -21.85 9.74
N PRO A 146 7.28 -20.81 10.38
CA PRO A 146 6.80 -19.45 10.16
C PRO A 146 6.67 -19.21 8.65
N PRO A 147 5.46 -18.80 8.23
CA PRO A 147 5.12 -17.40 8.37
C PRO A 147 3.76 -17.22 9.06
N TYR A 148 3.80 -16.66 10.27
CA TYR A 148 2.61 -16.07 10.87
C TYR A 148 2.33 -14.75 10.17
N MET A 149 1.16 -14.65 9.55
CA MET A 149 0.60 -13.36 9.14
C MET A 149 0.45 -12.51 10.41
N HIS A 150 0.83 -11.24 10.35
CA HIS A 150 0.71 -10.35 11.50
C HIS A 150 0.00 -9.06 11.10
N SER A 151 -0.96 -8.62 11.89
CA SER A 151 -1.66 -7.37 11.64
C SER A 151 -1.50 -6.38 12.76
N TYR A 152 -1.41 -5.10 12.39
CA TYR A 152 -1.62 -3.97 13.30
C TYR A 152 -2.90 -3.28 12.93
N ILE A 153 -3.72 -2.92 13.91
CA ILE A 153 -4.93 -2.12 13.72
C ILE A 153 -4.66 -0.72 14.25
N LEU A 154 -4.77 0.29 13.38
CA LEU A 154 -4.43 1.68 13.67
C LEU A 154 -5.69 2.47 14.02
N GLY A 155 -6.12 2.31 15.26
CA GLY A 155 -7.32 2.96 15.78
C GLY A 155 -7.90 2.19 16.95
N SER A 156 -9.01 2.69 17.48
CA SER A 156 -9.76 2.02 18.54
C SER A 156 -11.07 1.44 18.03
N PHE A 157 -11.86 0.81 18.90
CA PHE A 157 -13.21 0.35 18.58
C PHE A 157 -14.17 1.47 18.15
N SER A 158 -13.88 2.75 18.45
CA SER A 158 -14.68 3.87 17.93
C SER A 158 -14.40 4.15 16.45
N ASP A 159 -13.16 3.89 16.01
CA ASP A 159 -12.68 4.16 14.66
C ASP A 159 -12.89 2.98 13.73
N ILE A 160 -12.63 1.78 14.23
CA ILE A 160 -12.78 0.50 13.53
C ILE A 160 -13.58 -0.40 14.46
N SER A 161 -14.83 -0.65 14.11
CA SER A 161 -15.77 -1.47 14.87
C SER A 161 -15.19 -2.85 15.21
N HIS A 162 -15.69 -3.45 16.30
CA HIS A 162 -15.28 -4.79 16.72
C HIS A 162 -15.48 -5.81 15.58
N GLU A 163 -16.61 -5.73 14.87
CA GLU A 163 -16.92 -6.60 13.73
C GLU A 163 -15.89 -6.47 12.60
N THR A 164 -15.39 -5.26 12.34
CA THR A 164 -14.35 -5.05 11.32
C THR A 164 -12.99 -5.56 11.78
N GLN A 165 -12.65 -5.41 13.07
CA GLN A 165 -11.41 -5.96 13.62
C GLN A 165 -11.41 -7.49 13.58
N VAL A 166 -12.54 -8.13 13.91
CA VAL A 166 -12.72 -9.59 13.75
C VAL A 166 -12.57 -10.00 12.28
N ALA A 167 -13.16 -9.26 11.33
CA ALA A 167 -12.98 -9.56 9.91
C ALA A 167 -11.51 -9.48 9.46
N VAL A 168 -10.71 -8.57 10.03
CA VAL A 168 -9.26 -8.51 9.81
C VAL A 168 -8.57 -9.72 10.42
N GLU A 169 -8.90 -10.07 11.67
CA GLU A 169 -8.34 -11.24 12.33
C GLU A 169 -8.63 -12.53 11.55
N GLU A 170 -9.86 -12.74 11.09
CA GLU A 170 -10.27 -13.91 10.31
C GLU A 170 -9.47 -14.10 9.01
N VAL A 171 -9.11 -13.01 8.31
CA VAL A 171 -8.33 -13.13 7.07
C VAL A 171 -6.84 -13.39 7.34
N MET A 172 -6.34 -12.83 8.45
CA MET A 172 -4.95 -12.94 8.88
C MET A 172 -4.69 -14.29 9.56
N ASP A 173 -5.69 -14.84 10.26
CA ASP A 173 -5.56 -16.14 10.88
C ASP A 173 -5.60 -17.25 9.82
N ILE A 174 -4.50 -18.00 9.81
CA ILE A 174 -4.31 -19.18 8.97
C ILE A 174 -4.72 -20.42 9.77
N MET A 175 -4.59 -20.42 11.10
CA MET A 175 -4.77 -21.60 11.95
C MET A 175 -6.24 -22.03 12.04
N SER A 176 -7.19 -21.10 12.19
CA SER A 176 -8.62 -21.44 12.12
C SER A 176 -9.05 -22.09 10.80
N LYS A 177 -8.30 -21.86 9.70
CA LYS A 177 -8.52 -22.49 8.38
C LYS A 177 -7.83 -23.84 8.21
N MET A 178 -7.04 -24.27 9.20
CA MET A 178 -6.31 -25.54 9.20
C MET A 178 -7.08 -26.68 9.90
N GLU A 179 -8.12 -26.38 10.67
CA GLU A 179 -8.90 -27.39 11.43
C GLU A 179 -10.01 -28.09 10.62
N HIS A 180 -10.12 -27.82 9.31
CA HIS A 180 -11.05 -28.49 8.38
C HIS A 180 -10.35 -29.01 7.12
#